data_AF-F9VGK4-F1
#
_entry.id   AF-F9VGK4-F1
#
_cell.length_a   1.000
_cell.length_b   1.000
_cell.length_c   1.000
_cell.angle_alpha   90.00
_cell.angle_beta   90.00
_cell.angle_gamma   90.00
#
_symmetry.space_group_name_H-M   'P 1'
#
loop_
_entity.id
_entity.type
_entity.pdbx_description
1 polymer ?
#
loop_
_entity_poly.entity_id
_entity_poly.type
_entity_poly.pdbx_seq_one_letter_code
_entity_poly.pdbx_strand_id
1 'polypeptide(L)'
;MANLEFGKQIKKIRNDAGLSMEEFAKSLNINKSRVNMWENNGVVPRADILQLISEKYKVSVDTLLGLKVIDVENQTLKGIYRNLKSFDEKNLEKAESLLKLAFDDLYSGGKDDKIDV
;
A
#
# COMPACT_ATOMS: atom_id res chain seq x y z
N MET A 1 8.39 4.73 -14.38
CA MET A 1 7.90 3.37 -14.07
C MET A 1 6.39 3.43 -13.88
N ALA A 2 5.65 2.43 -14.36
CA ALA A 2 4.19 2.34 -14.20
C ALA A 2 3.84 1.71 -12.84
N ASN A 3 2.90 2.32 -12.12
CA ASN A 3 2.32 1.77 -10.89
C ASN A 3 0.88 1.29 -11.19
N LEU A 4 0.73 0.01 -11.46
CA LEU A 4 -0.58 -0.59 -11.77
C LEU A 4 -1.52 -0.62 -10.56
N GLU A 5 -0.97 -0.67 -9.33
CA GLU A 5 -1.78 -0.61 -8.11
C GLU A 5 -2.42 0.78 -7.94
N PHE A 6 -1.66 1.85 -8.23
CA PHE A 6 -2.23 3.20 -8.28
C PHE A 6 -3.40 3.29 -9.27
N GLY A 7 -3.23 2.76 -10.47
CA GLY A 7 -4.30 2.74 -11.47
C GLY A 7 -5.56 2.02 -11.00
N LYS A 8 -5.41 0.86 -10.33
CA LYS A 8 -6.53 0.13 -9.72
C LYS A 8 -7.22 0.94 -8.62
N GLN A 9 -6.46 1.61 -7.75
CA GLN A 9 -7.02 2.40 -6.66
C GLN A 9 -7.81 3.61 -7.16
N ILE A 10 -7.29 4.32 -8.17
CA ILE A 10 -8.03 5.41 -8.80
C ILE A 10 -9.33 4.92 -9.43
N LYS A 11 -9.27 3.80 -10.17
CA LYS A 11 -10.46 3.19 -10.77
C LYS A 11 -11.50 2.81 -9.72
N LYS A 12 -11.06 2.26 -8.58
CA LYS A 12 -11.92 1.94 -7.45
C LYS A 12 -12.59 3.18 -6.87
N ILE A 13 -11.81 4.18 -6.47
CA ILE A 13 -12.32 5.45 -5.91
C ILE A 13 -13.35 6.10 -6.85
N ARG A 14 -13.04 6.12 -8.15
CA ARG A 14 -13.92 6.67 -9.16
C ARG A 14 -15.25 5.90 -9.24
N ASN A 15 -15.20 4.57 -9.27
CA ASN A 15 -16.40 3.73 -9.32
C ASN A 15 -17.23 3.82 -8.04
N ASP A 16 -16.59 3.86 -6.87
CA ASP A 16 -17.25 4.02 -5.56
C ASP A 16 -17.97 5.38 -5.46
N ALA A 17 -17.45 6.40 -6.13
CA ALA A 17 -18.10 7.71 -6.28
C ALA A 17 -19.16 7.75 -7.40
N GLY A 18 -19.37 6.66 -8.15
CA GLY A 18 -20.34 6.61 -9.25
C GLY A 18 -19.97 7.46 -10.47
N LEU A 19 -18.69 7.79 -10.67
CA LEU A 19 -18.25 8.73 -11.69
C LEU A 19 -17.67 8.02 -12.93
N SER A 20 -17.90 8.59 -14.11
CA SER A 20 -17.13 8.29 -15.32
C SER A 20 -15.73 8.90 -15.25
N MET A 21 -14.79 8.46 -16.10
CA MET A 21 -13.43 9.05 -16.16
C MET A 21 -13.47 10.55 -16.47
N GLU A 22 -14.44 10.98 -17.30
CA GLU A 22 -14.66 12.38 -17.65
C GLU A 22 -15.11 13.19 -16.43
N GLU A 23 -16.09 12.68 -15.68
CA GLU A 23 -16.60 13.36 -14.48
C GLU A 23 -15.55 13.41 -13.37
N PHE A 24 -14.81 12.33 -13.16
CA PHE A 24 -13.70 12.29 -12.22
C PHE A 24 -12.63 13.33 -12.55
N ALA A 25 -12.26 13.42 -13.84
CA ALA A 25 -11.29 14.41 -14.34
C ALA A 25 -11.77 15.84 -14.13
N LYS A 26 -13.03 16.15 -14.47
CA LYS A 26 -13.66 17.45 -14.22
C LYS A 26 -13.66 17.80 -12.74
N SER A 27 -13.93 16.83 -11.89
CA SER A 27 -13.94 17.00 -10.44
C SER A 27 -12.56 17.43 -9.89
N LEU A 28 -11.49 17.03 -10.56
CA LEU A 28 -10.10 17.34 -10.20
C LEU A 28 -9.52 18.49 -11.06
N ASN A 29 -10.34 19.12 -11.90
CA ASN A 29 -9.94 20.16 -12.86
C ASN A 29 -8.76 19.74 -13.76
N ILE A 30 -8.85 18.54 -14.34
CA ILE A 30 -7.85 17.99 -15.27
C ILE A 30 -8.50 17.36 -16.51
N ASN A 31 -7.67 17.01 -17.49
CA ASN A 31 -8.12 16.31 -18.69
C ASN A 31 -8.37 14.81 -18.43
N LYS A 32 -9.44 14.26 -19.03
CA LYS A 32 -9.77 12.82 -19.04
C LYS A 32 -8.60 11.94 -19.47
N SER A 33 -7.78 12.42 -20.42
CA SER A 33 -6.60 11.67 -20.88
C SER A 33 -5.63 11.33 -19.75
N ARG A 34 -5.50 12.20 -18.74
CA ARG A 34 -4.68 11.93 -17.56
C ARG A 34 -5.26 10.78 -16.73
N VAL A 35 -6.57 10.82 -16.45
CA VAL A 35 -7.27 9.73 -15.73
C VAL A 35 -7.12 8.40 -16.47
N ASN A 36 -7.23 8.40 -17.80
CA ASN A 36 -6.97 7.21 -18.61
C ASN A 36 -5.53 6.69 -18.47
N MET A 37 -4.53 7.58 -18.49
CA MET A 37 -3.13 7.19 -18.26
C MET A 37 -2.90 6.66 -16.85
N TRP A 38 -3.62 7.17 -15.85
CA TRP A 38 -3.55 6.68 -14.47
C TRP A 38 -4.12 5.27 -14.35
N GLU A 39 -5.38 5.09 -14.78
CA GLU A 39 -6.09 3.82 -14.60
C GLU A 39 -5.55 2.68 -15.48
N ASN A 40 -5.12 2.98 -16.71
CA ASN A 40 -4.75 1.94 -17.68
C ASN A 40 -3.23 1.79 -17.86
N ASN A 41 -2.45 2.86 -17.67
CA ASN A 41 -0.99 2.82 -17.88
C ASN A 41 -0.20 2.95 -16.57
N GLY A 42 -0.88 3.09 -15.42
CA GLY A 42 -0.24 3.22 -14.11
C GLY A 42 0.61 4.49 -13.96
N VAL A 43 0.34 5.55 -14.73
CA VAL A 43 1.08 6.81 -14.58
C VAL A 43 0.66 7.45 -13.26
N VAL A 44 1.63 7.71 -12.38
CA VAL A 44 1.38 8.41 -11.11
C VAL A 44 1.47 9.92 -11.36
N PRO A 45 0.48 10.72 -10.93
CA PRO A 45 0.55 12.17 -11.08
C PRO A 45 1.52 12.79 -10.07
N ARG A 46 1.74 14.09 -10.21
CA ARG A 46 2.54 14.86 -9.27
C ARG A 46 1.86 14.95 -7.88
N ALA A 47 2.65 15.31 -6.88
CA ALA A 47 2.25 15.36 -5.48
C ALA A 47 1.03 16.26 -5.21
N ASP A 48 0.90 17.39 -5.91
CA ASP A 48 -0.24 18.30 -5.82
C ASP A 48 -1.58 17.61 -6.14
N ILE A 49 -1.59 16.79 -7.20
CA ILE A 49 -2.77 16.03 -7.61
C ILE A 49 -3.02 14.84 -6.68
N LEU A 50 -1.96 14.16 -6.21
CA LEU A 50 -2.10 13.08 -5.21
C LEU A 50 -2.76 13.61 -3.93
N GLN A 51 -2.30 14.76 -3.44
CA GLN A 51 -2.87 15.42 -2.28
C GLN A 51 -4.33 15.83 -2.52
N LEU A 52 -4.63 16.41 -3.69
CA LEU A 52 -6.01 16.76 -4.06
C LEU A 52 -6.95 15.54 -4.03
N ILE A 53 -6.52 14.41 -4.60
CA ILE A 53 -7.30 13.17 -4.59
C ILE A 53 -7.48 12.67 -3.15
N SER A 54 -6.40 12.68 -2.37
CA SER A 54 -6.40 12.26 -0.97
C SER A 54 -7.41 13.05 -0.12
N GLU A 55 -7.38 14.38 -0.21
CA GLU A 55 -8.24 15.27 0.55
C GLU A 55 -9.71 15.18 0.13
N LYS A 56 -9.94 15.05 -1.18
CA LYS A 56 -11.28 15.02 -1.77
C LYS A 56 -12.00 13.72 -1.49
N TYR A 57 -11.31 12.59 -1.66
CA TYR A 57 -11.89 11.26 -1.53
C TYR A 57 -11.61 10.61 -0.16
N LYS A 58 -10.99 11.36 0.76
CA LYS A 58 -10.71 10.93 2.15
C LYS A 58 -9.93 9.61 2.21
N VAL A 59 -8.93 9.49 1.35
CA VAL A 59 -8.02 8.33 1.28
C VAL A 59 -6.58 8.79 1.53
N SER A 60 -5.75 7.93 2.13
CA SER A 60 -4.34 8.27 2.32
C SER A 60 -3.55 8.17 1.00
N VAL A 61 -2.46 8.94 0.89
CA VAL A 61 -1.55 8.85 -0.28
C VAL A 61 -0.91 7.46 -0.34
N ASP A 62 -0.62 6.84 0.80
CA ASP A 62 -0.10 5.47 0.87
C ASP A 62 -1.06 4.47 0.23
N THR A 63 -2.35 4.58 0.57
CA THR A 63 -3.42 3.79 -0.05
C THR A 63 -3.48 4.02 -1.55
N LEU A 64 -3.41 5.28 -2.01
CA LEU A 64 -3.41 5.61 -3.44
C LEU A 64 -2.25 4.93 -4.17
N LEU A 65 -1.05 4.97 -3.60
CA LEU A 65 0.15 4.43 -4.23
C LEU A 65 0.25 2.90 -4.16
N GLY A 66 -0.73 2.23 -3.55
CA GLY A 66 -0.68 0.79 -3.31
C GLY A 66 0.40 0.41 -2.30
N LEU A 67 0.89 1.37 -1.52
CA LEU A 67 1.73 1.07 -0.37
C LEU A 67 0.83 0.34 0.61
N LYS A 68 1.09 -0.96 0.79
CA LYS A 68 0.48 -1.74 1.84
C LYS A 68 0.90 -1.11 3.16
N VAL A 69 0.10 -0.19 3.69
CA VAL A 69 -0.09 -0.17 5.14
C VAL A 69 -0.47 -1.59 5.46
N ILE A 70 0.32 -2.27 6.29
CA ILE A 70 0.01 -3.62 6.70
C ILE A 70 -1.31 -3.51 7.47
N ASP A 71 -2.44 -3.57 6.76
CA ASP A 71 -3.75 -3.67 7.37
C ASP A 71 -3.91 -5.13 7.70
N VAL A 72 -3.24 -5.48 8.79
CA VAL A 72 -3.32 -6.81 9.35
C VAL A 72 -4.77 -7.00 9.80
N GLU A 73 -5.68 -7.53 8.99
CA GLU A 73 -7.05 -7.82 9.48
C GLU A 73 -7.04 -8.70 10.74
N ASN A 74 -5.99 -9.50 10.89
CA ASN A 74 -5.70 -10.30 12.06
C ASN A 74 -5.34 -9.44 13.30
N GLN A 75 -6.27 -9.33 14.24
CA GLN A 75 -6.10 -8.60 15.51
C GLN A 75 -4.85 -9.03 16.30
N THR A 76 -4.50 -10.33 16.25
CA THR A 76 -3.30 -10.86 16.91
C THR A 76 -2.04 -10.27 16.29
N LEU A 77 -1.91 -10.25 14.97
CA LEU A 77 -0.74 -9.69 14.30
C LEU A 77 -0.69 -8.15 14.41
N LYS A 78 -1.82 -7.43 14.51
CA LYS A 78 -1.81 -5.99 14.92
C LYS A 78 -1.20 -5.81 16.31
N GLY A 79 -1.59 -6.67 17.26
CA GLY A 79 -1.06 -6.67 18.63
C GLY A 79 0.45 -6.91 18.67
N ILE A 80 0.92 -7.93 17.96
CA ILE A 80 2.34 -8.26 17.85
C ILE A 80 3.11 -7.06 17.27
N TYR A 81 2.67 -6.52 16.13
CA TYR A 81 3.33 -5.37 15.49
C TYR A 81 3.43 -4.16 16.42
N ARG A 82 2.35 -3.82 17.14
CA ARG A 82 2.34 -2.69 18.09
C ARG A 82 3.39 -2.86 19.18
N ASN A 83 3.50 -4.07 19.73
CA ASN A 83 4.45 -4.37 20.79
C ASN A 83 5.89 -4.30 20.26
N LEU A 84 6.16 -4.95 19.14
CA LEU A 84 7.50 -5.00 18.54
C LEU A 84 7.98 -3.63 18.05
N LYS A 85 7.09 -2.75 17.59
CA LYS A 85 7.45 -1.39 17.14
C LYS A 85 8.15 -0.55 18.23
N SER A 86 7.91 -0.85 19.50
CA SER A 86 8.51 -0.14 20.63
C SER A 86 9.89 -0.67 21.04
N PHE A 87 10.34 -1.79 20.45
CA PHE A 87 11.59 -2.43 20.82
C PHE A 87 12.77 -1.82 20.08
N ASP A 88 13.93 -1.82 20.74
CA ASP A 88 15.21 -1.56 20.10
C ASP A 88 15.71 -2.81 19.34
N GLU A 89 16.79 -2.63 18.58
CA GLU A 89 17.38 -3.69 17.75
C GLU A 89 17.70 -4.96 18.56
N LYS A 90 18.30 -4.82 19.74
CA LYS A 90 18.66 -5.94 20.61
C LYS A 90 17.44 -6.73 21.09
N ASN A 91 16.33 -6.07 21.38
CA ASN A 91 15.10 -6.76 21.80
C ASN A 91 14.34 -7.36 20.62
N LEU A 92 14.45 -6.77 19.42
CA LEU A 92 13.93 -7.36 18.19
C LEU A 92 14.66 -8.67 17.83
N GLU A 93 16.00 -8.70 17.92
CA GLU A 93 16.80 -9.92 17.70
C GLU A 93 16.41 -11.06 18.65
N LYS A 94 16.16 -10.72 19.92
CA LYS A 94 15.68 -11.71 20.91
C LYS A 94 14.29 -12.23 20.56
N ALA A 95 13.38 -11.33 20.18
CA ALA A 95 12.03 -11.72 19.78
C ALA A 95 12.05 -12.64 18.54
N GLU A 96 12.88 -12.31 17.54
CA GLU A 96 13.08 -13.15 16.37
C GLU A 96 13.66 -14.53 16.75
N SER A 97 14.67 -14.56 17.61
CA SER A 97 15.29 -15.82 18.06
C SER A 97 14.29 -16.71 18.79
N LEU A 98 13.41 -16.14 19.62
CA LEU A 98 12.35 -16.87 20.30
C LEU A 98 11.30 -17.40 19.32
N LEU A 99 10.92 -16.62 18.32
CA LEU A 99 9.97 -17.07 17.29
C LEU A 99 10.55 -18.22 16.47
N LYS A 100 11.83 -18.15 16.08
CA LYS A 100 12.53 -19.23 15.38
C LYS A 100 12.59 -20.50 16.23
N LEU A 101 12.87 -20.38 17.53
CA LEU A 101 12.91 -21.52 18.44
C LEU A 101 11.52 -22.15 18.63
N ALA A 102 10.47 -21.33 18.75
CA ALA A 102 9.11 -21.79 19.00
C ALA A 102 8.44 -22.41 17.77
N PHE A 103 8.84 -21.99 16.57
CA PHE A 103 8.25 -22.39 15.29
C PHE A 103 9.32 -22.92 14.32
N ASP A 104 10.28 -23.70 14.81
CA ASP A 104 11.42 -24.22 14.03
C ASP A 104 10.98 -25.00 12.78
N ASP A 105 9.83 -25.67 12.85
CA ASP A 105 9.18 -26.35 11.73
C ASP A 105 8.73 -25.41 10.60
N LEU A 106 8.34 -24.17 10.93
CA LEU A 106 7.97 -23.15 9.94
C LEU A 106 9.19 -22.43 9.33
N TYR A 107 10.30 -22.33 10.08
CA TYR A 107 11.52 -21.64 9.64
C TYR A 107 12.55 -22.56 8.97
N SER A 108 12.45 -23.87 9.15
CA SER A 108 13.35 -24.87 8.54
C SER A 108 13.15 -25.05 7.03
N GLY A 109 12.08 -24.51 6.45
CA GLY A 109 11.79 -24.56 5.00
C GLY A 109 12.37 -23.42 4.15
N GLY A 110 13.15 -22.49 4.72
CA GLY A 110 13.52 -21.22 4.06
C GLY A 110 15.01 -20.99 3.78
N LYS A 111 15.87 -22.00 3.89
CA LYS A 111 17.23 -21.91 3.33
C LYS A 111 17.16 -22.12 1.82
N ASP A 112 16.73 -21.11 1.04
CA ASP A 112 17.10 -21.02 -0.39
C ASP A 112 16.72 -19.71 -1.12
N ASP A 113 16.16 -18.69 -0.47
CA ASP A 113 16.03 -17.38 -1.13
C ASP A 113 17.12 -16.42 -0.63
N LYS A 114 18.31 -16.58 -1.20
CA LYS A 114 19.22 -15.43 -1.33
C LYS A 114 18.47 -14.35 -2.10
N ILE A 115 18.22 -13.23 -1.45
CA ILE A 115 17.94 -11.99 -2.17
C ILE A 115 19.22 -11.62 -2.89
N ASP A 116 19.32 -11.99 -4.17
CA ASP A 116 20.31 -11.44 -5.07
C ASP A 116 20.07 -9.94 -5.16
N VAL A 117 21.07 -9.20 -4.70
CA VAL A 117 21.20 -7.74 -4.83
C VAL A 117 21.55 -7.40 -6.28
#